data_AF-A0A254QCZ5-F1
#
_entry.id   AF-A0A254QCZ5-F1
#
_cell.length_a   1.000
_cell.length_b   1.000
_cell.length_c   1.000
_cell.angle_alpha   90.00
_cell.angle_beta   90.00
_cell.angle_gamma   90.00
#
_symmetry.space_group_name_H-M   'P 1'
#
loop_
_entity.id
_entity.type
_entity.pdbx_description
1 polymer ?
#
loop_
_entity_poly.entity_id
_entity_poly.type
_entity_poly.pdbx_seq_one_letter_code
_entity_poly.pdbx_strand_id
1 'polypeptide(L)'
;MKLQIWGPFLAACSTLFVISTHAALGDQLVTSSSANSTSNSRQATSVTASGSTYSVSESTIDGVAIRQFVNSQGRVFGISWKGVDLPPLDTLLGIYLPEYKSAVKARGRQFGRRTLKISTDNIVVEGSSRQTDQRGRAYIPASLPLGFDLKEINFNE
;
A
#
# COMPACT_ATOMS: atom_id res chain seq x y z
N MET A 1 23.47 -18.24 -59.69
CA MET A 1 22.76 -19.13 -58.73
C MET A 1 22.57 -18.32 -57.44
N LYS A 2 21.34 -18.11 -56.95
CA LYS A 2 20.76 -18.79 -55.74
C LYS A 2 21.75 -18.87 -54.56
N LEU A 3 21.49 -18.48 -53.30
CA LEU A 3 20.37 -17.86 -52.54
C LEU A 3 21.04 -17.12 -51.32
N GLN A 4 20.42 -16.42 -50.36
CA GLN A 4 19.02 -16.23 -49.91
C GLN A 4 18.85 -14.83 -49.25
N ILE A 5 17.70 -14.57 -48.59
CA ILE A 5 17.45 -13.46 -47.65
C ILE A 5 17.10 -14.06 -46.27
N TRP A 6 17.56 -13.45 -45.17
CA TRP A 6 16.79 -13.39 -43.92
C TRP A 6 17.16 -12.13 -43.12
N GLY A 7 16.17 -11.53 -42.44
CA GLY A 7 16.21 -10.14 -41.99
C GLY A 7 16.41 -9.93 -40.48
N PRO A 8 16.38 -8.67 -40.01
CA PRO A 8 16.48 -8.34 -38.60
C PRO A 8 15.16 -8.61 -37.88
N PHE A 9 15.22 -9.41 -36.82
CA PHE A 9 14.13 -9.57 -35.85
C PHE A 9 13.77 -8.20 -35.24
N LEU A 10 12.53 -7.77 -35.40
CA LEU A 10 11.93 -6.75 -34.53
C LEU A 10 11.70 -7.38 -33.16
N ALA A 11 12.71 -7.27 -32.29
CA ALA A 11 12.62 -7.68 -30.89
C ALA A 11 11.65 -6.75 -30.14
N ALA A 12 10.36 -7.06 -30.23
CA ALA A 12 9.34 -6.46 -29.36
C ALA A 12 9.65 -6.87 -27.91
N CYS A 13 10.33 -5.98 -27.18
CA CYS A 13 10.54 -6.11 -25.75
C CYS A 13 9.21 -5.84 -25.04
N SER A 14 8.33 -6.85 -25.06
CA SER A 14 7.12 -6.87 -24.24
C SER A 14 7.55 -6.94 -22.78
N THR A 15 7.67 -5.77 -22.15
CA THR A 15 7.95 -5.65 -20.72
C THR A 15 6.80 -6.30 -19.97
N LEU A 16 7.07 -7.50 -19.44
CA LEU A 16 6.18 -8.15 -18.49
C LEU A 16 6.15 -7.29 -17.22
N PHE A 17 5.18 -6.38 -17.16
CA PHE A 17 4.85 -5.68 -15.94
C PHE A 17 4.46 -6.73 -14.90
N VAL A 18 5.32 -6.91 -13.90
CA VAL A 18 5.02 -7.71 -12.72
C VAL A 18 3.84 -7.02 -12.04
N ILE A 19 2.65 -7.62 -12.16
CA ILE A 19 1.43 -7.07 -11.61
C ILE A 19 1.50 -7.30 -10.09
N SER A 20 2.03 -6.32 -9.36
CA SER A 20 1.90 -6.31 -7.90
C SER A 20 0.41 -6.32 -7.56
N THR A 21 -0.02 -7.32 -6.80
CA THR A 21 -1.39 -7.41 -6.27
C THR A 21 -1.71 -6.33 -5.23
N HIS A 22 -0.76 -5.45 -4.94
CA HIS A 22 -0.85 -4.34 -4.00
C HIS A 22 -0.35 -3.06 -4.68
N ALA A 23 -1.19 -2.04 -4.77
CA ALA A 23 -0.76 -0.68 -5.10
C ALA A 23 -0.03 -0.05 -3.90
N ALA A 24 1.01 0.73 -4.16
CA ALA A 24 1.66 1.52 -3.10
C ALA A 24 0.75 2.68 -2.67
N LEU A 25 1.08 3.31 -1.55
CA LEU A 25 0.43 4.54 -1.10
C LEU A 25 0.54 5.62 -2.19
N GLY A 26 -0.58 6.20 -2.61
CA GLY A 26 -0.69 7.17 -3.70
C GLY A 26 -0.98 6.58 -5.09
N ASP A 27 -0.67 5.29 -5.31
CA ASP A 27 -0.90 4.62 -6.59
C ASP A 27 -2.38 4.27 -6.81
N GLN A 28 -2.73 4.01 -8.06
CA GLN A 28 -4.05 3.52 -8.45
C GLN A 28 -4.18 2.02 -8.14
N LEU A 29 -5.17 1.65 -7.34
CA LEU A 29 -5.52 0.24 -7.15
C LEU A 29 -6.23 -0.27 -8.40
N VAL A 30 -5.49 -0.99 -9.26
CA VAL A 30 -6.08 -1.68 -10.41
C VAL A 30 -6.80 -2.93 -9.92
N THR A 31 -8.04 -2.77 -9.48
CA THR A 31 -8.95 -3.88 -9.19
C THR A 31 -9.34 -4.54 -10.51
N SER A 32 -8.48 -5.41 -11.03
CA SER A 32 -8.78 -6.22 -12.20
C SER A 32 -9.99 -7.12 -11.91
N SER A 33 -11.14 -6.79 -12.48
CA SER A 33 -12.36 -7.61 -12.50
C SER A 33 -12.21 -8.85 -13.41
N SER A 34 -11.07 -9.53 -13.30
CA SER A 34 -10.63 -10.65 -14.11
C SER A 34 -10.61 -11.88 -13.20
N ALA A 35 -11.60 -12.75 -13.36
CA ALA A 35 -11.80 -13.93 -12.52
C ALA A 35 -10.77 -15.05 -12.79
N ASN A 36 -9.48 -14.78 -12.54
CA ASN A 36 -8.44 -15.81 -12.48
C ASN A 36 -7.15 -15.35 -11.76
N SER A 37 -7.26 -14.96 -10.49
CA SER A 37 -6.10 -14.61 -9.65
C SER A 37 -6.08 -15.43 -8.36
N THR A 38 -5.04 -16.24 -8.20
CA THR A 38 -4.76 -17.07 -7.00
C THR A 38 -4.31 -16.26 -5.78
N SER A 39 -4.58 -14.94 -5.78
CA SER A 39 -4.26 -14.02 -4.70
C SER A 39 -5.34 -14.08 -3.63
N ASN A 40 -4.94 -14.24 -2.37
CA ASN A 40 -5.84 -14.24 -1.21
C ASN A 40 -6.28 -12.80 -0.82
N SER A 41 -6.74 -12.05 -1.81
CA SER A 41 -7.27 -10.69 -1.73
C SER A 41 -8.79 -10.75 -1.60
N ARG A 42 -9.32 -10.26 -0.48
CA ARG A 42 -10.77 -10.08 -0.29
C ARG A 42 -11.24 -8.91 -1.16
N GLN A 43 -12.43 -9.10 -1.75
CA GLN A 43 -13.05 -8.15 -2.67
C GLN A 43 -13.20 -6.77 -2.02
N ALA A 44 -12.98 -5.71 -2.79
CA ALA A 44 -13.07 -4.34 -2.30
C ALA A 44 -14.52 -4.01 -1.92
N THR A 45 -14.76 -3.65 -0.66
CA THR A 45 -16.07 -3.23 -0.16
C THR A 45 -16.15 -1.71 -0.18
N SER A 46 -17.13 -1.15 -0.86
CA SER A 46 -17.42 0.29 -0.78
C SER A 46 -18.06 0.61 0.56
N VAL A 47 -17.47 1.55 1.28
CA VAL A 47 -17.89 2.02 2.60
C VAL A 47 -18.28 3.49 2.49
N THR A 48 -19.48 3.79 2.99
CA THR A 48 -19.92 5.18 3.20
C THR A 48 -19.94 5.44 4.70
N ALA A 49 -18.89 6.09 5.21
CA ALA A 49 -18.75 6.41 6.64
C ALA A 49 -18.54 7.92 6.82
N SER A 50 -19.24 8.51 7.79
CA SER A 50 -19.14 9.94 8.14
C SER A 50 -19.29 10.92 6.96
N GLY A 51 -20.12 10.55 5.96
CA GLY A 51 -20.35 11.33 4.74
C GLY A 51 -19.26 11.20 3.67
N SER A 52 -18.21 10.40 3.93
CA SER A 52 -17.17 10.08 2.97
C SER A 52 -17.46 8.75 2.24
N THR A 53 -17.16 8.68 0.95
CA THR A 53 -17.26 7.47 0.13
C THR A 53 -15.86 6.99 -0.25
N TYR A 54 -15.50 5.79 0.18
CA TYR A 54 -14.24 5.11 -0.17
C TYR A 54 -14.50 3.61 -0.35
N SER A 55 -13.49 2.89 -0.82
CA SER A 55 -13.51 1.43 -0.86
C SER A 55 -12.35 0.87 -0.04
N VAL A 56 -12.58 -0.25 0.65
CA VAL A 56 -11.54 -0.96 1.42
C VAL A 56 -11.29 -2.31 0.76
N SER A 57 -10.06 -2.54 0.29
CA SER A 57 -9.58 -3.88 -0.07
C SER A 57 -8.76 -4.46 1.09
N GLU A 58 -8.86 -5.76 1.32
CA GLU A 58 -8.09 -6.46 2.35
C GLU A 58 -7.32 -7.63 1.73
N SER A 59 -6.07 -7.81 2.12
CA SER A 59 -5.17 -8.83 1.58
C SER A 59 -4.15 -9.24 2.63
N THR A 60 -3.41 -10.32 2.39
CA THR A 60 -2.35 -10.79 3.29
C THR A 60 -1.03 -10.88 2.54
N ILE A 61 0.03 -10.30 3.10
CA ILE A 61 1.40 -10.35 2.59
C ILE A 61 2.27 -10.93 3.71
N ASP A 62 2.96 -12.05 3.47
CA ASP A 62 3.88 -12.69 4.42
C ASP A 62 3.28 -12.90 5.84
N GLY A 63 1.99 -13.24 5.90
CA GLY A 63 1.26 -13.42 7.17
C GLY A 63 0.77 -12.13 7.84
N VAL A 64 1.09 -10.95 7.29
CA VAL A 64 0.59 -9.64 7.74
C VAL A 64 -0.67 -9.30 6.96
N ALA A 65 -1.79 -9.06 7.67
CA ALA A 65 -3.03 -8.58 7.06
C ALA A 65 -2.89 -7.09 6.74
N ILE A 66 -3.21 -6.70 5.51
CA ILE A 66 -3.14 -5.35 4.96
C ILE A 66 -4.54 -4.92 4.52
N ARG A 67 -4.96 -3.73 4.97
CA ARG A 67 -6.13 -3.01 4.45
C ARG A 67 -5.69 -1.79 3.66
N GLN A 68 -6.25 -1.60 2.48
CA GLN A 68 -5.97 -0.43 1.63
C GLN A 68 -7.26 0.37 1.44
N PHE A 69 -7.18 1.67 1.68
CA PHE A 69 -8.28 2.62 1.62
C PHE A 69 -8.16 3.41 0.32
N VAL A 70 -9.15 3.24 -0.55
CA VAL A 70 -9.15 3.73 -1.92
C VAL A 70 -10.20 4.83 -2.06
N ASN A 71 -9.81 6.00 -2.55
CA ASN A 71 -10.74 7.10 -2.77
C ASN A 71 -11.60 6.88 -4.05
N SER A 72 -12.57 7.76 -4.28
CA SER A 72 -13.44 7.71 -5.48
C SER A 72 -12.70 7.84 -6.82
N GLN A 73 -11.42 8.24 -6.83
CA GLN A 73 -10.56 8.28 -8.01
C GLN A 73 -9.75 6.97 -8.21
N GLY A 74 -9.95 5.96 -7.37
CA GLY A 74 -9.22 4.70 -7.44
C GLY A 74 -7.80 4.75 -6.84
N ARG A 75 -7.42 5.82 -6.13
CA ARG A 75 -6.09 5.95 -5.52
C ARG A 75 -6.08 5.49 -4.06
N VAL A 76 -5.03 4.77 -3.66
CA VAL A 76 -4.81 4.38 -2.26
C VAL A 76 -4.36 5.60 -1.45
N PHE A 77 -5.23 6.15 -0.62
CA PHE A 77 -4.91 7.30 0.25
C PHE A 77 -4.46 6.89 1.65
N GLY A 78 -4.78 5.66 2.06
CA GLY A 78 -4.43 5.10 3.37
C GLY A 78 -4.20 3.59 3.29
N ILE A 79 -3.33 3.09 4.15
CA ILE A 79 -3.04 1.66 4.33
C ILE A 79 -2.95 1.40 5.83
N SER A 80 -3.46 0.26 6.30
CA SER A 80 -3.18 -0.24 7.65
C SER A 80 -2.84 -1.71 7.66
N TRP A 81 -2.14 -2.14 8.71
CA TRP A 81 -1.64 -3.49 8.83
C TRP A 81 -1.73 -4.05 10.25
N LYS A 82 -1.82 -5.39 10.33
CA LYS A 82 -1.80 -6.18 11.56
C LYS A 82 -1.14 -7.53 11.30
N GLY A 83 -0.14 -7.91 12.09
CA GLY A 83 0.57 -9.18 11.94
C GLY A 83 1.52 -9.48 13.09
N VAL A 84 2.20 -10.63 13.03
CA VAL A 84 3.30 -10.95 13.96
C VAL A 84 4.56 -10.16 13.59
N ASP A 85 4.78 -9.96 12.28
CA ASP A 85 5.88 -9.23 11.70
C ASP A 85 5.45 -7.87 11.11
N LEU A 86 6.42 -7.05 10.72
CA LEU A 86 6.17 -5.83 9.96
C LEU A 86 5.99 -6.16 8.47
N PRO A 87 5.08 -5.48 7.76
CA PRO A 87 4.94 -5.67 6.32
C PRO A 87 6.13 -5.10 5.54
N PRO A 88 6.30 -5.44 4.25
CA PRO A 88 7.29 -4.82 3.37
C PRO A 88 6.95 -3.34 3.12
N LEU A 89 7.37 -2.47 4.05
CA LEU A 89 7.14 -1.02 3.99
C LEU A 89 7.75 -0.36 2.74
N ASP A 90 8.82 -0.95 2.18
CA ASP A 90 9.39 -0.49 0.92
C ASP A 90 8.38 -0.55 -0.23
N THR A 91 7.57 -1.62 -0.29
CA THR A 91 6.49 -1.81 -1.26
C THR A 91 5.27 -0.94 -0.92
N LEU A 92 4.87 -0.88 0.36
CA LEU A 92 3.64 -0.18 0.77
C LEU A 92 3.76 1.35 0.67
N LEU A 93 4.93 1.93 0.94
CA LEU A 93 5.13 3.39 0.94
C LEU A 93 5.53 3.95 -0.44
N GLY A 94 6.04 3.10 -1.34
CA GLY A 94 6.39 3.48 -2.72
C GLY A 94 7.22 4.77 -2.79
N ILE A 95 6.70 5.78 -3.49
CA ILE A 95 7.38 7.07 -3.69
C ILE A 95 7.70 7.84 -2.40
N TYR A 96 6.97 7.58 -1.31
CA TYR A 96 7.16 8.27 -0.03
C TYR A 96 8.21 7.61 0.89
N LEU A 97 8.71 6.44 0.49
CA LEU A 97 9.73 5.69 1.22
C LEU A 97 11.01 6.49 1.54
N PRO A 98 11.57 7.34 0.65
CA PRO A 98 12.75 8.14 0.96
C PRO A 98 12.50 9.20 2.03
N GLU A 99 11.34 9.87 1.97
CA GLU A 99 10.90 10.88 2.95
C GLU A 99 10.73 10.23 4.34
N TYR A 100 10.05 9.08 4.39
CA TYR A 100 9.94 8.26 5.61
C TYR A 100 11.31 7.86 6.18
N LYS A 101 12.21 7.30 5.35
CA LYS A 101 13.56 6.87 5.80
C LYS A 101 14.39 8.04 6.32
N SER A 102 14.29 9.22 5.69
CA SER A 102 14.93 10.46 6.16
C SER A 102 14.39 10.87 7.54
N ALA A 103 13.07 10.91 7.71
CA ALA A 103 12.44 11.30 8.97
C ALA A 103 12.71 10.30 10.11
N VAL A 104 12.74 8.99 9.83
CA VAL A 104 13.15 7.96 10.80
C VAL A 104 14.60 8.16 11.24
N LYS A 105 15.51 8.46 10.31
CA LYS A 105 16.92 8.73 10.61
C LYS A 105 17.05 10.00 11.48
N ALA A 106 16.33 11.07 11.14
CA ALA A 106 16.34 12.33 11.90
C ALA A 106 15.78 12.19 13.32
N ARG A 107 14.74 11.34 13.52
CA ARG A 107 14.16 11.04 14.85
C ARG A 107 15.13 10.30 15.78
N GLY A 108 16.09 9.56 15.23
CA GLY A 108 17.06 8.76 15.97
C GLY A 108 16.46 7.53 16.67
N ARG A 109 17.34 6.71 17.28
CA ARG A 109 16.95 5.48 17.98
C ARG A 109 16.40 5.83 19.37
N GLN A 110 15.12 5.53 19.60
CA GLN A 110 14.48 5.76 20.89
C GLN A 110 14.33 4.44 21.66
N PHE A 111 15.21 4.21 22.63
CA PHE A 111 15.18 3.02 23.48
C PHE A 111 13.88 2.93 24.29
N GLY A 112 13.35 1.71 24.48
CA GLY A 112 12.13 1.45 25.27
C GLY A 112 10.79 1.84 24.63
N ARG A 113 10.76 2.64 23.56
CA ARG A 113 9.52 3.03 22.88
C ARG A 113 9.01 1.94 21.93
N ARG A 114 7.86 1.36 22.27
CA ARG A 114 7.07 0.41 21.46
C ARG A 114 6.16 1.08 20.42
N THR A 115 6.32 2.38 20.19
CA THR A 115 5.49 3.16 19.26
C THR A 115 6.37 4.03 18.37
N LEU A 116 6.06 3.99 17.08
CA LEU A 116 6.60 4.85 16.04
C LEU A 116 5.48 5.80 15.58
N LYS A 117 5.80 7.09 15.52
CA LYS A 117 5.02 8.07 14.76
C LYS A 117 6.01 8.92 14.00
N ILE A 118 5.83 8.95 12.69
CA ILE A 118 6.56 9.77 11.73
C ILE A 118 5.51 10.62 11.03
N SER A 119 5.68 11.92 11.08
CA SER A 119 4.87 12.88 10.34
C SER A 119 5.82 13.69 9.48
N THR A 120 5.45 13.87 8.23
CA THR A 120 6.18 14.61 7.21
C THR A 120 5.17 15.46 6.44
N ASP A 121 5.60 16.18 5.40
CA ASP A 121 4.69 17.08 4.68
C ASP A 121 3.68 16.28 3.83
N ASN A 122 4.10 15.12 3.29
CA ASN A 122 3.26 14.32 2.39
C ASN A 122 2.64 13.08 3.04
N ILE A 123 3.30 12.49 4.05
CA ILE A 123 2.82 11.26 4.70
C ILE A 123 2.87 11.29 6.23
N VAL A 124 1.92 10.58 6.83
CA VAL A 124 1.96 10.16 8.23
C VAL A 124 2.07 8.65 8.28
N VAL A 125 3.04 8.15 9.06
CA VAL A 125 3.24 6.72 9.33
C VAL A 125 3.26 6.50 10.83
N GLU A 126 2.33 5.68 11.31
CA GLU A 126 2.17 5.33 12.73
C GLU A 126 2.23 3.81 12.89
N GLY A 127 2.86 3.34 13.95
CA GLY A 127 2.93 1.91 14.26
C GLY A 127 3.20 1.65 15.73
N SER A 128 2.72 0.51 16.21
CA SER A 128 2.94 0.03 17.56
C SER A 128 3.31 -1.45 17.55
N SER A 129 4.25 -1.82 18.43
CA SER A 129 4.77 -3.17 18.54
C SER A 129 4.54 -3.75 19.93
N ARG A 130 3.68 -4.76 20.01
CA ARG A 130 3.75 -5.76 21.08
C ARG A 130 4.44 -7.00 20.53
N GLN A 131 4.89 -7.86 21.44
CA GLN A 131 5.88 -8.93 21.21
C GLN A 131 5.58 -9.83 20.00
N THR A 132 4.30 -10.03 19.68
CA THR A 132 3.79 -10.78 18.51
C THR A 132 2.57 -10.11 17.88
N ASP A 133 2.39 -8.80 18.09
CA ASP A 133 1.26 -8.01 17.57
C ASP A 133 1.79 -6.65 17.11
N GLN A 134 2.22 -6.63 15.86
CA GLN A 134 2.65 -5.44 15.11
C GLN A 134 1.42 -4.85 14.44
N ARG A 135 1.11 -3.60 14.74
CA ARG A 135 0.04 -2.86 14.08
C ARG A 135 0.54 -1.52 13.58
N GLY A 136 -0.10 -0.99 12.55
CA GLY A 136 0.20 0.35 12.09
C GLY A 136 -0.64 0.81 10.91
N ARG A 137 -0.35 2.03 10.48
CA ARG A 137 -1.02 2.71 9.39
C ARG A 137 -0.11 3.72 8.72
N ALA A 138 -0.31 3.94 7.43
CA ALA A 138 0.28 5.00 6.65
C ALA A 138 -0.83 5.71 5.85
N TYR A 139 -0.80 7.03 5.76
CA TYR A 139 -1.77 7.79 4.97
C TYR A 139 -1.21 9.11 4.46
N ILE A 140 -1.80 9.60 3.36
CA ILE A 140 -1.49 10.90 2.74
C ILE A 140 -2.52 11.91 3.28
N PRO A 141 -2.13 12.88 4.15
CA PRO A 141 -3.09 13.82 4.74
C PRO A 141 -3.88 14.62 3.70
N ALA A 142 -3.23 15.03 2.60
CA ALA A 142 -3.84 15.78 1.51
C ALA A 142 -4.79 14.96 0.62
N SER A 143 -4.87 13.63 0.79
CA SER A 143 -5.76 12.74 0.00
C SER A 143 -6.87 12.09 0.84
N LEU A 144 -7.02 12.49 2.11
CA LEU A 144 -8.13 12.06 2.95
C LEU A 144 -9.47 12.58 2.36
N PRO A 145 -10.50 11.72 2.20
CA PRO A 145 -11.82 12.16 1.80
C PRO A 145 -12.42 13.18 2.78
N LEU A 146 -13.29 14.07 2.28
CA LEU A 146 -14.01 15.03 3.14
C LEU A 146 -14.89 14.27 4.15
N GLY A 147 -14.81 14.64 5.44
CA GLY A 147 -15.57 13.99 6.52
C GLY A 147 -14.98 12.67 7.03
N PHE A 148 -13.86 12.19 6.47
CA PHE A 148 -13.25 10.92 6.87
C PHE A 148 -12.67 10.97 8.30
N ASP A 149 -13.13 10.09 9.18
CA ASP A 149 -12.55 9.90 10.52
C ASP A 149 -11.30 9.02 10.41
N LEU A 150 -10.15 9.52 10.87
CA LEU A 150 -8.90 8.75 10.91
C LEU A 150 -9.00 7.45 11.72
N LYS A 151 -10.02 7.26 12.57
CA LYS A 151 -10.29 5.97 13.23
C LYS A 151 -10.62 4.85 12.24
N GLU A 152 -11.21 5.15 11.09
CA GLU A 152 -11.56 4.18 10.05
C GLU A 152 -10.33 3.44 9.49
N ILE A 153 -9.15 4.07 9.51
CA ILE A 153 -7.90 3.44 9.07
C ILE A 153 -7.42 2.38 10.06
N ASN A 154 -7.80 2.46 11.34
CA ASN A 154 -7.31 1.51 12.33
C ASN A 154 -7.78 0.09 12.01
N PHE A 155 -6.95 -0.90 12.33
CA PHE A 155 -7.39 -2.29 12.26
C PHE A 155 -8.40 -2.52 13.39
N ASN A 156 -9.68 -2.66 13.03
CA ASN A 156 -10.79 -2.84 13.98
C ASN A 156 -10.45 -3.95 14.99
N GLU A 157 -10.84 -3.73 16.25
CA GLU A 157 -10.72 -4.73 17.33
C GLU A 157 -11.86 -5.75 17.27
#